data_AF-A0A7Y2BZU9-F1
#
_entry.id   AF-A0A7Y2BZU9-F1
#
_cell.length_a   1.000
_cell.length_b   1.000
_cell.length_c   1.000
_cell.angle_alpha   90.00
_cell.angle_beta   90.00
_cell.angle_gamma   90.00
#
_symmetry.space_group_name_H-M   'P 1'
#
loop_
_entity.id
_entity.type
_entity.pdbx_description
1 polymer ?
#
loop_
_entity_poly.entity_id
_entity_poly.type
_entity_poly.pdbx_seq_one_letter_code
_entity_poly.pdbx_strand_id
1 'polypeptide(L)'
;MKKELFAIGILTMSLTACYDQFDDTTTITIPEAPEVYVDAHLIGDVKLIDETLVNQFTIDVNDNSAFVESGFINMNLDFVNEVSQLIEVNSLADGNAIAIMPIHRNATTYASIYLFPAHNILPDIQTESFSLGLIGIGQITGQANTFNTSSTINAFYRALNDEKLVNQLGHRGLGPAGEIWAIDIHTAFEFNFQDSQGQAVELPQNNTIRLELTQVNLEDGQVLLHLDETLGIWKFVEQLDGLASVTLGETGYYAFANVQQAALVRSVLKIEDKPVSYQDFVLGTDALRIEARSVSSGEWLALVPVEEALDIEFLSPCGEILGSSAFDPISEDIYLPPIEIAGSDNYFNISADVIDCSGNSNDTPAFIVSNGANHQTYAFMNTPDVFVPVCNASLTINATDLNSGEIGPSIDWDVSSEMSLDILSHCMSIGDGYAFVRIGEDEQILEDFIVTIEQNQTIFKSNNGAFTMRIAGTSVESYNEDQVNITINDTSFGSQGYFINCDNSDLGCGITQCDITHFAEEEGEWYRVQFEGEIWVRTINPPVASYQPIRGEILTKK
;
A
#
# COMPACT_ATOMS: atom_id res chain seq x y z
N MET A 1 -95.45 -18.58 -56.88
CA MET A 1 -94.66 -17.51 -57.54
C MET A 1 -93.29 -17.53 -56.88
N LYS A 2 -92.22 -17.94 -57.60
CA LYS A 2 -91.20 -17.05 -58.22
C LYS A 2 -90.60 -16.09 -57.16
N LYS A 3 -89.28 -15.94 -56.94
CA LYS A 3 -88.09 -16.15 -57.76
C LYS A 3 -86.84 -15.77 -56.93
N GLU A 4 -85.66 -16.27 -57.34
CA GLU A 4 -84.32 -15.60 -57.39
C GLU A 4 -83.68 -15.16 -56.06
N LEU A 5 -82.53 -15.68 -55.62
CA LEU A 5 -81.16 -15.68 -56.20
C LEU A 5 -80.63 -14.26 -56.47
N PHE A 6 -79.71 -13.79 -55.61
CA PHE A 6 -78.72 -12.78 -56.00
C PHE A 6 -77.38 -13.08 -55.34
N ALA A 7 -76.39 -13.37 -56.20
CA ALA A 7 -74.98 -13.45 -55.90
C ALA A 7 -74.35 -12.07 -56.07
N ILE A 8 -73.43 -11.68 -55.19
CA ILE A 8 -72.35 -10.75 -55.50
C ILE A 8 -71.08 -11.29 -54.85
N GLY A 9 -70.11 -11.66 -55.67
CA GLY A 9 -68.74 -11.96 -55.27
C GLY A 9 -67.86 -10.73 -55.39
N ILE A 10 -66.87 -10.62 -54.49
CA ILE A 10 -65.64 -9.84 -54.63
C ILE A 10 -64.57 -10.68 -53.90
N LEU A 11 -63.75 -11.42 -54.65
CA LEU A 11 -62.38 -11.08 -55.07
C LEU A 11 -61.36 -11.15 -53.92
N THR A 12 -60.52 -12.17 -54.05
CA THR A 12 -59.26 -12.52 -53.37
C THR A 12 -58.33 -11.36 -53.03
N MET A 13 -57.71 -11.43 -51.84
CA MET A 13 -56.27 -11.20 -51.69
C MET A 13 -55.73 -11.96 -50.46
N SER A 14 -54.97 -13.01 -50.76
CA SER A 14 -54.09 -13.71 -49.83
C SER A 14 -52.93 -12.81 -49.44
N LEU A 15 -52.85 -12.43 -48.17
CA LEU A 15 -51.63 -11.89 -47.55
C LEU A 15 -51.07 -12.96 -46.63
N THR A 16 -50.00 -13.59 -47.10
CA THR A 16 -49.00 -14.25 -46.26
C THR A 16 -48.35 -13.18 -45.39
N ALA A 17 -48.73 -13.11 -44.12
CA ALA A 17 -47.97 -12.36 -43.13
C ALA A 17 -46.82 -13.26 -42.66
N CYS A 18 -45.59 -12.80 -42.90
CA CYS A 18 -44.40 -13.30 -42.24
C CYS A 18 -44.63 -13.18 -40.73
N TYR A 19 -44.57 -14.31 -40.02
CA TYR A 19 -44.33 -14.30 -38.59
C TYR A 19 -42.84 -13.98 -38.45
N ASP A 20 -42.52 -12.73 -38.13
CA ASP A 20 -41.22 -12.42 -37.54
C ASP A 20 -41.18 -13.16 -36.20
N GLN A 21 -40.19 -14.04 -36.03
CA GLN A 21 -39.88 -14.59 -34.72
C GLN A 21 -39.50 -13.40 -33.84
N PHE A 22 -40.38 -13.03 -32.91
CA PHE A 22 -40.01 -12.16 -31.81
C PHE A 22 -38.94 -12.89 -31.01
N ASP A 23 -37.75 -12.33 -31.05
CA ASP A 23 -36.64 -12.69 -30.18
C ASP A 23 -37.02 -12.26 -28.75
N ASP A 24 -37.53 -13.21 -27.96
CA ASP A 24 -37.86 -13.03 -26.54
C ASP A 24 -36.61 -13.16 -25.65
N THR A 25 -35.40 -12.87 -26.17
CA THR A 25 -34.24 -12.64 -25.31
C THR A 25 -34.41 -11.30 -24.60
N THR A 26 -35.05 -11.34 -23.43
CA THR A 26 -34.92 -10.24 -22.47
C THR A 26 -33.44 -10.11 -22.13
N THR A 27 -32.79 -9.08 -22.67
CA THR A 27 -31.50 -8.61 -22.19
C THR A 27 -31.73 -8.16 -20.75
N ILE A 28 -31.37 -9.01 -19.80
CA ILE A 28 -31.27 -8.62 -18.40
C ILE A 28 -30.14 -7.61 -18.36
N THR A 29 -30.50 -6.34 -18.30
CA THR A 29 -29.54 -5.28 -17.96
C THR A 29 -29.30 -5.44 -16.47
N ILE A 30 -28.19 -6.08 -16.14
CA ILE A 30 -27.68 -6.13 -14.78
C ILE A 30 -27.45 -4.67 -14.37
N PRO A 31 -28.10 -4.17 -13.30
CA PRO A 31 -27.82 -2.83 -12.82
C PRO A 31 -26.35 -2.78 -12.39
N GLU A 32 -25.56 -1.94 -13.06
CA GLU A 32 -24.21 -1.59 -12.59
C GLU A 32 -24.33 -1.11 -11.15
N ALA A 33 -23.67 -1.82 -10.22
CA ALA A 33 -23.45 -1.31 -8.88
C ALA A 33 -22.82 0.08 -9.00
N PRO A 34 -23.29 1.09 -8.25
CA PRO A 34 -22.77 2.45 -8.40
C PRO A 34 -21.28 2.47 -8.06
N GLU A 35 -20.45 2.64 -9.09
CA GLU A 35 -19.01 2.80 -8.90
C GLU A 35 -18.73 4.18 -8.31
N VAL A 36 -18.00 4.19 -7.20
CA VAL A 36 -17.57 5.41 -6.53
C VAL A 36 -16.15 5.71 -7.00
N TYR A 37 -15.99 6.83 -7.69
CA TYR A 37 -14.69 7.32 -8.13
C TYR A 37 -14.20 8.41 -7.17
N VAL A 38 -12.91 8.37 -6.83
CA VAL A 38 -12.28 9.24 -5.83
C VAL A 38 -10.91 9.72 -6.31
N ASP A 39 -10.45 10.81 -5.71
CA ASP A 39 -9.06 11.25 -5.80
C ASP A 39 -8.31 10.77 -4.55
N ALA A 40 -7.07 10.32 -4.74
CA ALA A 40 -6.29 9.65 -3.70
C ALA A 40 -4.78 9.80 -3.93
N HIS A 41 -4.00 9.32 -2.98
CA HIS A 41 -2.55 9.21 -3.10
C HIS A 41 -2.14 7.74 -2.96
N LEU A 42 -1.34 7.24 -3.90
CA LEU A 42 -0.83 5.88 -3.90
C LEU A 42 0.68 5.92 -3.66
N ILE A 43 1.10 5.20 -2.63
CA ILE A 43 2.50 4.88 -2.36
C ILE A 43 2.67 3.37 -2.38
N GLY A 44 3.90 2.88 -2.44
CA GLY A 44 4.12 1.45 -2.44
C GLY A 44 5.48 1.01 -2.91
N ASP A 45 5.61 -0.29 -3.10
CA ASP A 45 6.78 -0.92 -3.69
C ASP A 45 6.40 -2.05 -4.65
N VAL A 46 7.34 -2.39 -5.51
CA VAL A 46 7.23 -3.52 -6.43
C VAL A 46 8.33 -4.52 -6.11
N LYS A 47 7.98 -5.79 -5.91
CA LYS A 47 8.90 -6.83 -5.47
C LYS A 47 8.82 -8.09 -6.33
N LEU A 48 9.85 -8.90 -6.25
CA LEU A 48 9.81 -10.31 -6.63
C LEU A 48 9.25 -11.14 -5.46
N ILE A 49 8.82 -12.37 -5.73
CA ILE A 49 8.27 -13.30 -4.71
C ILE A 49 9.27 -13.53 -3.55
N ASP A 50 10.57 -13.43 -3.84
CA ASP A 50 11.66 -13.56 -2.86
C ASP A 50 11.94 -12.27 -2.05
N GLU A 51 11.02 -11.29 -2.11
CA GLU A 51 11.10 -9.97 -1.46
C GLU A 51 12.15 -9.01 -2.04
N THR A 52 12.79 -9.35 -3.16
CA THR A 52 13.73 -8.43 -3.81
C THR A 52 12.98 -7.25 -4.44
N LEU A 53 13.36 -6.02 -4.05
CA LEU A 53 12.82 -4.78 -4.62
C LEU A 53 13.17 -4.63 -6.10
N VAL A 54 12.18 -4.22 -6.90
CA VAL A 54 12.31 -3.90 -8.32
C VAL A 54 12.46 -2.39 -8.47
N ASN A 55 13.63 -1.93 -8.92
CA ASN A 55 13.94 -0.50 -8.93
C ASN A 55 13.37 0.26 -10.13
N GLN A 56 13.09 -0.42 -11.24
CA GLN A 56 12.65 0.23 -12.49
C GLN A 56 11.40 -0.44 -13.06
N PHE A 57 10.31 0.32 -13.13
CA PHE A 57 9.04 -0.16 -13.69
C PHE A 57 8.18 1.02 -14.15
N THR A 58 7.19 0.71 -14.98
CA THR A 58 6.05 1.60 -15.26
C THR A 58 4.87 1.11 -14.45
N ILE A 59 4.14 2.04 -13.84
CA ILE A 59 2.88 1.78 -13.17
C ILE A 59 1.77 2.53 -13.88
N ASP A 60 0.66 1.85 -14.13
CA ASP A 60 -0.53 2.36 -14.79
C ASP A 60 -1.75 2.14 -13.88
N VAL A 61 -2.46 3.22 -13.57
CA VAL A 61 -3.67 3.22 -12.73
C VAL A 61 -4.72 4.09 -13.41
N ASN A 62 -5.66 3.46 -14.12
CA ASN A 62 -6.61 4.13 -14.99
C ASN A 62 -5.88 5.03 -16.01
N ASP A 63 -6.17 6.33 -16.07
CA ASP A 63 -5.49 7.28 -16.97
C ASP A 63 -4.14 7.82 -16.41
N ASN A 64 -3.74 7.40 -15.20
CA ASN A 64 -2.50 7.84 -14.56
C ASN A 64 -1.38 6.85 -14.86
N SER A 65 -0.27 7.33 -15.43
CA SER A 65 0.91 6.50 -15.74
C SER A 65 2.18 7.18 -15.25
N ALA A 66 3.08 6.40 -14.64
CA ALA A 66 4.37 6.89 -14.15
C ALA A 66 5.49 5.87 -14.38
N PHE A 67 6.67 6.38 -14.73
CA PHE A 67 7.91 5.60 -14.71
C PHE A 67 8.64 5.85 -13.39
N VAL A 68 8.99 4.77 -12.68
CA VAL A 68 9.62 4.80 -11.36
C VAL A 68 11.06 4.30 -11.48
N GLU A 69 12.01 5.02 -10.89
CA GLU A 69 13.44 4.64 -10.82
C GLU A 69 13.96 4.40 -9.41
N SER A 70 13.23 4.87 -8.38
CA SER A 70 13.62 4.74 -6.96
C SER A 70 13.27 3.39 -6.34
N GLY A 71 12.45 2.58 -7.03
CA GLY A 71 11.83 1.37 -6.50
C GLY A 71 10.55 1.61 -5.68
N PHE A 72 10.19 2.86 -5.40
CA PHE A 72 8.98 3.21 -4.64
C PHE A 72 7.94 3.92 -5.50
N ILE A 73 6.70 3.47 -5.41
CA ILE A 73 5.54 4.16 -5.99
C ILE A 73 5.28 5.42 -5.17
N ASN A 74 5.07 6.56 -5.84
CA ASN A 74 4.61 7.80 -5.25
C ASN A 74 3.82 8.60 -6.29
N MET A 75 2.50 8.46 -6.30
CA MET A 75 1.64 9.07 -7.33
C MET A 75 0.33 9.59 -6.76
N ASN A 76 -0.07 10.78 -7.20
CA ASN A 76 -1.44 11.26 -7.01
C ASN A 76 -2.33 10.61 -8.07
N LEU A 77 -3.49 10.15 -7.64
CA LEU A 77 -4.48 9.47 -8.46
C LEU A 77 -5.73 10.32 -8.55
N ASP A 78 -6.15 10.63 -9.77
CA ASP A 78 -7.41 11.29 -10.05
C ASP A 78 -8.40 10.26 -10.62
N PHE A 79 -9.66 10.32 -10.17
CA PHE A 79 -10.77 9.53 -10.73
C PHE A 79 -10.50 8.01 -10.77
N VAL A 80 -10.22 7.42 -9.61
CA VAL A 80 -9.99 5.97 -9.44
C VAL A 80 -11.12 5.29 -8.66
N ASN A 81 -11.37 4.02 -8.95
CA ASN A 81 -12.42 3.23 -8.29
C ASN A 81 -12.07 2.98 -6.81
N GLU A 82 -12.96 3.38 -5.89
CA GLU A 82 -12.70 3.29 -4.46
C GLU A 82 -12.59 1.85 -3.95
N VAL A 83 -13.31 0.91 -4.57
CA VAL A 83 -13.50 -0.45 -4.02
C VAL A 83 -12.59 -1.47 -4.69
N SER A 84 -12.36 -1.34 -5.99
CA SER A 84 -11.71 -2.36 -6.81
C SER A 84 -10.90 -1.72 -7.92
N GLN A 85 -9.83 -1.00 -7.55
CA GLN A 85 -8.96 -0.36 -8.53
C GLN A 85 -7.94 -1.37 -9.04
N LEU A 86 -7.93 -1.57 -10.36
CA LEU A 86 -6.84 -2.26 -11.05
C LEU A 86 -5.61 -1.36 -11.13
N ILE A 87 -4.46 -1.89 -10.74
CA ILE A 87 -3.14 -1.31 -10.84
C ILE A 87 -2.31 -2.26 -11.69
N GLU A 88 -1.75 -1.76 -12.79
CA GLU A 88 -0.87 -2.54 -13.66
C GLU A 88 0.58 -2.09 -13.48
N VAL A 89 1.50 -3.06 -13.45
CA VAL A 89 2.92 -2.79 -13.34
C VAL A 89 3.67 -3.54 -14.43
N ASN A 90 4.58 -2.84 -15.11
CA ASN A 90 5.41 -3.38 -16.17
C ASN A 90 6.89 -3.05 -15.92
N SER A 91 7.69 -4.08 -15.62
CA SER A 91 9.16 -4.00 -15.57
C SER A 91 9.75 -4.47 -16.91
N LEU A 92 10.71 -3.69 -17.44
CA LEU A 92 11.41 -4.04 -18.68
C LEU A 92 12.25 -5.32 -18.55
N ALA A 93 12.74 -5.61 -17.35
CA ALA A 93 13.67 -6.72 -17.09
C ALA A 93 12.98 -7.93 -16.45
N ASP A 94 11.99 -7.69 -15.58
CA ASP A 94 11.56 -8.68 -14.59
C ASP A 94 10.14 -9.20 -14.81
N GLY A 95 9.34 -8.57 -15.69
CA GLY A 95 8.00 -9.03 -16.04
C GLY A 95 6.90 -8.02 -15.73
N ASN A 96 5.67 -8.50 -15.54
CA ASN A 96 4.50 -7.68 -15.26
C ASN A 96 3.75 -8.15 -14.01
N ALA A 97 2.90 -7.29 -13.47
CA ALA A 97 1.96 -7.60 -12.40
C ALA A 97 0.64 -6.86 -12.61
N ILE A 98 -0.40 -7.39 -11.99
CA ILE A 98 -1.60 -6.64 -11.66
C ILE A 98 -1.86 -6.73 -10.16
N ALA A 99 -2.38 -5.66 -9.58
CA ALA A 99 -2.94 -5.64 -8.25
C ALA A 99 -4.36 -5.03 -8.31
N ILE A 100 -5.30 -5.58 -7.56
CA ILE A 100 -6.67 -5.10 -7.44
C ILE A 100 -6.92 -4.84 -5.97
N MET A 101 -7.10 -3.57 -5.63
CA MET A 101 -7.23 -3.17 -4.23
C MET A 101 -8.14 -1.96 -4.07
N PRO A 102 -8.69 -1.74 -2.87
CA PRO A 102 -9.41 -0.52 -2.57
C PRO A 102 -8.48 0.70 -2.55
N ILE A 103 -8.98 1.85 -2.99
CA ILE A 103 -8.27 3.13 -2.97
C ILE A 103 -9.09 4.16 -2.20
N HIS A 104 -8.52 4.69 -1.13
CA HIS A 104 -9.25 5.57 -0.22
C HIS A 104 -9.22 7.03 -0.63
N ARG A 105 -10.38 7.68 -0.56
CA ARG A 105 -10.53 9.11 -0.84
C ARG A 105 -9.67 9.97 0.09
N ASN A 106 -8.91 10.90 -0.47
CA ASN A 106 -8.09 11.88 0.27
C ASN A 106 -7.15 11.27 1.31
N ALA A 107 -6.74 10.01 1.12
CA ALA A 107 -5.83 9.30 1.99
C ALA A 107 -4.69 8.67 1.18
N THR A 108 -3.64 8.27 1.88
CA THR A 108 -2.48 7.62 1.28
C THR A 108 -2.64 6.11 1.41
N THR A 109 -2.89 5.44 0.29
CA THR A 109 -2.98 3.98 0.20
C THR A 109 -1.62 3.40 -0.09
N TYR A 110 -1.25 2.30 0.57
CA TYR A 110 0.01 1.61 0.33
C TYR A 110 -0.22 0.31 -0.46
N ALA A 111 0.46 0.13 -1.58
CA ALA A 111 0.45 -1.09 -2.38
C ALA A 111 1.82 -1.79 -2.34
N SER A 112 1.87 -3.05 -1.93
CA SER A 112 3.03 -3.92 -2.18
C SER A 112 2.66 -4.88 -3.30
N ILE A 113 3.29 -4.73 -4.47
CA ILE A 113 2.91 -5.45 -5.68
C ILE A 113 4.01 -6.43 -6.06
N TYR A 114 3.66 -7.70 -6.19
CA TYR A 114 4.59 -8.74 -6.59
C TYR A 114 4.52 -8.99 -8.10
N LEU A 115 5.69 -8.94 -8.76
CA LEU A 115 5.81 -9.34 -10.16
C LEU A 115 5.48 -10.81 -10.34
N PHE A 116 4.67 -11.07 -11.36
CA PHE A 116 4.30 -12.43 -11.70
C PHE A 116 5.50 -13.19 -12.30
N PRO A 117 5.51 -14.53 -12.15
CA PRO A 117 6.50 -15.34 -12.83
C PRO A 117 6.37 -15.22 -14.35
N ALA A 118 7.49 -15.44 -15.04
CA ALA A 118 7.52 -15.48 -16.50
C ALA A 118 6.56 -16.55 -17.04
N HIS A 119 5.91 -16.25 -18.16
CA HIS A 119 5.04 -17.20 -18.83
C HIS A 119 5.81 -18.44 -19.28
N ASN A 120 5.18 -19.59 -19.10
CA ASN A 120 5.52 -20.79 -19.86
C ASN A 120 4.99 -20.62 -21.28
N ILE A 121 5.76 -21.08 -22.27
CA ILE A 121 5.42 -20.95 -23.68
C ILE A 121 5.24 -22.34 -24.28
N LEU A 122 4.08 -22.57 -24.89
CA LEU A 122 3.88 -23.69 -25.82
C LEU A 122 3.93 -23.13 -27.25
N PRO A 123 5.09 -23.23 -27.94
CA PRO A 123 5.22 -22.66 -29.27
C PRO A 123 4.57 -23.53 -30.35
N ASP A 124 4.24 -22.90 -31.47
CA ASP A 124 3.84 -23.56 -32.72
C ASP A 124 2.67 -24.56 -32.57
N ILE A 125 1.57 -24.11 -31.95
CA ILE A 125 0.32 -24.85 -31.91
C ILE A 125 -0.20 -25.02 -33.36
N GLN A 126 0.12 -26.16 -33.94
CA GLN A 126 -0.18 -26.56 -35.32
C GLN A 126 -1.03 -27.85 -35.38
N THR A 127 -1.21 -28.54 -34.25
CA THR A 127 -1.83 -29.87 -34.15
C THR A 127 -3.33 -29.80 -33.91
N GLU A 128 -4.09 -30.82 -34.33
CA GLU A 128 -5.54 -30.91 -34.12
C GLU A 128 -5.98 -30.65 -32.66
N SER A 129 -5.12 -30.92 -31.67
CA SER A 129 -5.32 -30.61 -30.25
C SER A 129 -4.03 -30.10 -29.57
N PHE A 130 -4.17 -29.29 -28.51
CA PHE A 130 -3.10 -28.87 -27.61
C PHE A 130 -3.46 -29.14 -26.14
N SER A 131 -2.45 -29.10 -25.28
CA SER A 131 -2.58 -29.23 -23.84
C SER A 131 -1.57 -28.34 -23.12
N LEU A 132 -2.04 -27.56 -22.15
CA LEU A 132 -1.24 -26.73 -21.25
C LEU A 132 -1.37 -27.30 -19.84
N GLY A 133 -0.27 -27.74 -19.24
CA GLY A 133 -0.26 -28.25 -17.86
C GLY A 133 -0.06 -27.10 -16.88
N LEU A 134 -1.10 -26.78 -16.11
CA LEU A 134 -1.04 -25.81 -15.03
C LEU A 134 -0.70 -26.54 -13.73
N ILE A 135 0.52 -26.31 -13.23
CA ILE A 135 1.01 -26.95 -12.01
C ILE A 135 0.07 -26.60 -10.86
N GLY A 136 -0.49 -27.62 -10.19
CA GLY A 136 -1.42 -27.46 -9.06
C GLY A 136 -2.88 -27.19 -9.46
N ILE A 137 -3.17 -26.97 -10.74
CA ILE A 137 -4.50 -26.53 -11.23
C ILE A 137 -5.09 -27.48 -12.28
N GLY A 138 -4.29 -28.34 -12.91
CA GLY A 138 -4.79 -29.28 -13.92
C GLY A 138 -4.38 -28.89 -15.33
N GLN A 139 -5.28 -29.07 -16.31
CA GLN A 139 -4.88 -29.04 -17.72
C GLN A 139 -5.87 -28.27 -18.58
N ILE A 140 -5.40 -27.23 -19.29
CA ILE A 140 -6.17 -26.60 -20.36
C ILE A 140 -5.95 -27.42 -21.63
N THR A 141 -7.02 -27.82 -22.30
CA THR A 141 -7.00 -28.49 -23.59
C THR A 141 -7.82 -27.73 -24.61
N GLY A 142 -7.50 -27.88 -25.89
CA GLY A 142 -8.29 -27.26 -26.95
C GLY A 142 -7.90 -27.81 -28.31
N GLN A 143 -8.68 -27.49 -29.34
CA GLN A 143 -8.34 -27.81 -30.72
C GLN A 143 -7.64 -26.62 -31.40
N ALA A 144 -6.59 -26.83 -32.20
CA ALA A 144 -5.93 -25.71 -32.88
C ALA A 144 -6.77 -25.14 -34.04
N ASN A 145 -7.62 -25.96 -34.66
CA ASN A 145 -8.57 -25.52 -35.69
C ASN A 145 -9.59 -24.48 -35.18
N THR A 146 -9.63 -24.28 -33.86
CA THR A 146 -10.42 -23.24 -33.22
C THR A 146 -9.98 -21.88 -33.72
N PHE A 147 -8.68 -21.61 -33.84
CA PHE A 147 -8.19 -20.29 -34.24
C PHE A 147 -8.32 -20.10 -35.76
N ASN A 148 -9.10 -19.11 -36.20
CA ASN A 148 -9.31 -18.78 -37.62
C ASN A 148 -8.09 -18.07 -38.25
N THR A 149 -6.88 -18.61 -38.06
CA THR A 149 -5.64 -17.99 -38.56
C THR A 149 -4.84 -18.98 -39.40
N SER A 150 -4.07 -18.45 -40.36
CA SER A 150 -3.10 -19.25 -41.15
C SER A 150 -1.69 -19.21 -40.58
N SER A 151 -1.48 -18.54 -39.44
CA SER A 151 -0.19 -18.35 -38.77
C SER A 151 0.02 -19.42 -37.68
N THR A 152 1.28 -19.64 -37.29
CA THR A 152 1.57 -20.38 -36.05
C THR A 152 1.10 -19.56 -34.85
N ILE A 153 0.58 -20.25 -33.84
CA ILE A 153 0.08 -19.66 -32.60
C ILE A 153 0.93 -20.18 -31.46
N ASN A 154 1.34 -19.28 -30.58
CA ASN A 154 2.01 -19.60 -29.33
C ASN A 154 1.01 -19.39 -28.19
N ALA A 155 0.94 -20.36 -27.27
CA ALA A 155 0.20 -20.17 -26.02
C ALA A 155 1.16 -19.77 -24.91
N PHE A 156 0.79 -18.75 -24.17
CA PHE A 156 1.49 -18.29 -22.98
C PHE A 156 0.60 -18.57 -21.78
N TYR A 157 1.18 -19.13 -20.73
CA TYR A 157 0.42 -19.44 -19.54
C TYR A 157 1.29 -19.40 -18.29
N ARG A 158 0.67 -19.10 -17.15
CA ARG A 158 1.32 -19.15 -15.84
C ARG A 158 0.31 -19.48 -14.76
N ALA A 159 0.78 -20.18 -13.74
CA ALA A 159 0.06 -20.37 -12.49
C ALA A 159 0.49 -19.27 -11.51
N LEU A 160 -0.45 -18.79 -10.71
CA LEU A 160 -0.28 -17.69 -9.76
C LEU A 160 -0.59 -18.18 -8.33
N ASN A 161 -0.23 -19.42 -8.00
CA ASN A 161 -0.68 -20.10 -6.76
C ASN A 161 0.05 -19.65 -5.49
N ASP A 162 1.01 -18.73 -5.59
CA ASP A 162 1.69 -18.20 -4.41
C ASP A 162 0.73 -17.26 -3.68
N GLU A 163 0.59 -17.41 -2.37
CA GLU A 163 -0.34 -16.65 -1.53
C GLU A 163 -0.22 -15.14 -1.77
N LYS A 164 1.00 -14.61 -1.89
CA LYS A 164 1.23 -13.17 -2.14
C LYS A 164 0.68 -12.73 -3.50
N LEU A 165 0.83 -13.58 -4.52
CA LEU A 165 0.30 -13.31 -5.86
C LEU A 165 -1.21 -13.40 -5.91
N VAL A 166 -1.81 -14.28 -5.10
CA VAL A 166 -3.27 -14.42 -5.04
C VAL A 166 -3.90 -13.25 -4.29
N ASN A 167 -3.33 -12.84 -3.16
CA ASN A 167 -3.89 -11.80 -2.31
C ASN A 167 -3.93 -10.43 -3.01
N GLN A 168 -2.99 -10.15 -3.91
CA GLN A 168 -3.03 -8.92 -4.71
C GLN A 168 -4.10 -8.93 -5.82
N LEU A 169 -4.79 -10.05 -6.09
CA LEU A 169 -5.82 -10.14 -7.15
C LEU A 169 -7.21 -9.66 -6.70
N GLY A 170 -7.33 -9.14 -5.48
CA GLY A 170 -8.52 -8.48 -4.97
C GLY A 170 -9.64 -9.43 -4.55
N HIS A 171 -10.59 -8.88 -3.79
CA HIS A 171 -11.63 -9.63 -3.09
C HIS A 171 -13.06 -9.31 -3.55
N ARG A 172 -13.22 -8.76 -4.76
CA ARG A 172 -14.53 -8.40 -5.34
C ARG A 172 -14.92 -9.26 -6.53
N GLY A 173 -16.12 -9.84 -6.47
CA GLY A 173 -16.74 -10.56 -7.56
C GLY A 173 -18.16 -10.09 -7.90
N LEU A 174 -18.64 -10.51 -9.07
CA LEU A 174 -20.03 -10.37 -9.51
C LEU A 174 -20.61 -11.74 -9.81
N GLY A 175 -21.73 -12.03 -9.13
CA GLY A 175 -22.50 -13.24 -9.35
C GLY A 175 -23.33 -13.22 -10.64
N PRO A 176 -23.94 -14.35 -11.01
CA PRO A 176 -24.68 -14.50 -12.27
C PRO A 176 -25.94 -13.62 -12.35
N ALA A 177 -26.49 -13.16 -11.23
CA ALA A 177 -27.62 -12.22 -11.21
C ALA A 177 -27.17 -10.76 -11.00
N GLY A 178 -25.87 -10.49 -10.95
CA GLY A 178 -25.29 -9.17 -10.75
C GLY A 178 -25.13 -8.74 -9.30
N GLU A 179 -25.35 -9.64 -8.35
CA GLU A 179 -25.06 -9.42 -6.95
C GLU A 179 -23.54 -9.30 -6.70
N ILE A 180 -23.16 -8.49 -5.71
CA ILE A 180 -21.76 -8.34 -5.32
C ILE A 180 -21.36 -9.51 -4.41
N TRP A 181 -20.23 -10.10 -4.73
CA TRP A 181 -19.61 -11.15 -3.92
C TRP A 181 -18.31 -10.67 -3.29
N ALA A 182 -18.09 -11.09 -2.06
CA ALA A 182 -16.74 -11.19 -1.49
C ALA A 182 -16.15 -12.52 -1.95
N ILE A 183 -14.89 -12.49 -2.36
CA ILE A 183 -14.21 -13.67 -2.91
C ILE A 183 -12.94 -13.97 -2.10
N ASP A 184 -12.73 -15.25 -1.87
CA ASP A 184 -11.51 -15.80 -1.29
C ASP A 184 -10.89 -16.72 -2.35
N ILE A 185 -9.83 -16.22 -3.00
CA ILE A 185 -9.18 -16.91 -4.10
C ILE A 185 -8.19 -17.91 -3.51
N HIS A 186 -8.28 -19.17 -3.93
CA HIS A 186 -7.35 -20.22 -3.51
C HIS A 186 -6.22 -20.42 -4.52
N THR A 187 -6.52 -20.16 -5.79
CA THR A 187 -5.61 -20.42 -6.91
C THR A 187 -6.04 -19.61 -8.11
N ALA A 188 -5.08 -19.03 -8.81
CA ALA A 188 -5.31 -18.28 -10.03
C ALA A 188 -4.33 -18.68 -11.13
N PHE A 189 -4.72 -18.43 -12.37
CA PHE A 189 -3.88 -18.65 -13.54
C PHE A 189 -4.22 -17.65 -14.64
N GLU A 190 -3.26 -17.49 -15.54
CA GLU A 190 -3.46 -16.69 -16.75
C GLU A 190 -3.11 -17.56 -17.97
N PHE A 191 -3.87 -17.40 -19.05
CA PHE A 191 -3.44 -17.85 -20.36
C PHE A 191 -3.85 -16.88 -21.46
N ASN A 192 -2.97 -16.73 -22.44
CA ASN A 192 -3.21 -15.94 -23.63
C ASN A 192 -2.59 -16.62 -24.86
N PHE A 193 -3.00 -16.18 -26.04
CA PHE A 193 -2.49 -16.68 -27.31
C PHE A 193 -1.96 -15.51 -28.15
N GLN A 194 -0.83 -15.72 -28.80
CA GLN A 194 -0.29 -14.77 -29.76
C GLN A 194 0.07 -15.47 -31.07
N ASP A 195 -0.04 -14.73 -32.17
CA ASP A 195 0.42 -15.21 -33.45
C ASP A 195 1.95 -15.08 -33.61
N SER A 196 2.48 -15.58 -34.73
CA SER A 196 3.90 -15.47 -35.09
C SER A 196 4.47 -14.05 -35.16
N GLN A 197 3.63 -13.00 -35.15
CA GLN A 197 4.02 -11.59 -35.15
C GLN A 197 3.88 -10.95 -33.76
N GLY A 198 3.51 -11.73 -32.74
CA GLY A 198 3.27 -11.24 -31.38
C GLY A 198 1.94 -10.51 -31.22
N GLN A 199 1.00 -10.64 -32.16
CA GLN A 199 -0.34 -10.06 -32.02
C GLN A 199 -1.23 -11.02 -31.22
N ALA A 200 -2.02 -10.46 -30.30
CA ALA A 200 -2.98 -11.23 -29.52
C ALA A 200 -4.03 -11.91 -30.41
N VAL A 201 -4.38 -13.16 -30.08
CA VAL A 201 -5.37 -13.96 -30.81
C VAL A 201 -6.56 -14.24 -29.89
N GLU A 202 -7.71 -13.66 -30.23
CA GLU A 202 -8.96 -13.89 -29.51
C GLU A 202 -9.52 -15.29 -29.73
N LEU A 203 -10.31 -15.76 -28.76
CA LEU A 203 -11.04 -17.02 -28.88
C LEU A 203 -12.26 -16.82 -29.80
N PRO A 204 -12.53 -17.76 -30.73
CA PRO A 204 -13.70 -17.68 -31.59
C PRO A 204 -14.98 -18.07 -30.84
N GLN A 205 -16.13 -17.60 -31.33
CA GLN A 205 -17.45 -17.85 -30.72
C GLN A 205 -17.85 -19.34 -30.55
N ASN A 206 -17.22 -20.27 -31.27
CA ASN A 206 -17.44 -21.72 -31.14
C ASN A 206 -16.22 -22.42 -30.51
N ASN A 207 -15.56 -21.78 -29.53
CA ASN A 207 -14.33 -22.32 -28.97
C ASN A 207 -14.53 -23.70 -28.32
N THR A 208 -13.47 -24.51 -28.37
CA THR A 208 -13.45 -25.85 -27.76
C THR A 208 -12.44 -25.94 -26.63
N ILE A 209 -11.98 -24.78 -26.14
CA ILE A 209 -10.97 -24.72 -25.08
C ILE A 209 -11.64 -25.10 -23.77
N ARG A 210 -11.10 -26.11 -23.11
CA ARG A 210 -11.62 -26.69 -21.88
C ARG A 210 -10.55 -26.74 -20.81
N LEU A 211 -10.92 -26.36 -19.60
CA LEU A 211 -10.17 -26.63 -18.39
C LEU A 211 -10.61 -28.01 -17.87
N GLU A 212 -9.69 -28.97 -17.87
CA GLU A 212 -9.91 -30.30 -17.31
C GLU A 212 -9.59 -30.29 -15.81
N LEU A 213 -10.60 -30.62 -14.99
CA LEU A 213 -10.55 -30.50 -13.53
C LEU A 213 -10.13 -31.80 -12.83
N THR A 214 -9.85 -32.85 -13.59
CA THR A 214 -9.60 -34.21 -13.07
C THR A 214 -8.37 -34.35 -12.14
N GLN A 215 -7.53 -33.32 -12.03
CA GLN A 215 -6.36 -33.29 -11.16
C GLN A 215 -6.44 -32.23 -10.05
N VAL A 216 -7.55 -31.50 -9.94
CA VAL A 216 -7.74 -30.46 -8.93
C VAL A 216 -8.49 -31.04 -7.75
N ASN A 217 -7.99 -30.79 -6.55
CA ASN A 217 -8.75 -31.06 -5.33
C ASN A 217 -9.68 -29.88 -5.08
N LEU A 218 -10.85 -29.91 -5.71
CA LEU A 218 -11.88 -28.88 -5.54
C LEU A 218 -12.64 -29.13 -4.24
N GLU A 219 -12.87 -28.07 -3.49
CA GLU A 219 -13.77 -28.09 -2.34
C GLU A 219 -15.21 -27.91 -2.80
N ASP A 220 -16.16 -28.50 -2.06
CA ASP A 220 -17.59 -28.35 -2.36
C ASP A 220 -17.95 -26.85 -2.27
N GLY A 221 -18.63 -26.33 -3.28
CA GLY A 221 -19.08 -24.93 -3.32
C GLY A 221 -18.15 -23.98 -4.07
N GLN A 222 -16.96 -24.40 -4.52
CA GLN A 222 -16.05 -23.54 -5.28
C GLN A 222 -16.59 -23.15 -6.67
N VAL A 223 -16.26 -21.93 -7.09
CA VAL A 223 -16.59 -21.38 -8.41
C VAL A 223 -15.34 -21.09 -9.22
N LEU A 224 -15.50 -21.09 -10.55
CA LEU A 224 -14.53 -20.51 -11.48
C LEU A 224 -14.95 -19.09 -11.81
N LEU A 225 -14.01 -18.16 -11.69
CA LEU A 225 -14.14 -16.75 -12.01
C LEU A 225 -13.20 -16.36 -13.15
N HIS A 226 -13.57 -15.34 -13.93
CA HIS A 226 -12.75 -14.69 -14.95
C HIS A 226 -12.64 -13.19 -14.64
N LEU A 227 -11.44 -12.62 -14.74
CA LEU A 227 -11.23 -11.21 -14.42
C LEU A 227 -11.66 -10.32 -15.60
N ASP A 228 -12.55 -9.39 -15.34
CA ASP A 228 -12.74 -8.22 -16.20
C ASP A 228 -11.66 -7.19 -15.88
N GLU A 229 -10.63 -7.12 -16.71
CA GLU A 229 -9.50 -6.19 -16.57
C GLU A 229 -9.92 -4.72 -16.78
N THR A 230 -11.04 -4.45 -17.46
CA THR A 230 -11.52 -3.07 -17.63
C THR A 230 -12.14 -2.52 -16.35
N LEU A 231 -12.85 -3.38 -15.62
CA LEU A 231 -13.53 -3.00 -14.38
C LEU A 231 -12.75 -3.35 -13.11
N GLY A 232 -11.72 -4.21 -13.22
CA GLY A 232 -11.01 -4.76 -12.07
C GLY A 232 -11.91 -5.64 -11.20
N ILE A 233 -12.80 -6.43 -11.80
CA ILE A 233 -13.80 -7.25 -11.08
C ILE A 233 -13.82 -8.68 -11.60
N TRP A 234 -13.91 -9.64 -10.70
CA TRP A 234 -14.08 -11.05 -11.05
C TRP A 234 -15.52 -11.38 -11.42
N LYS A 235 -15.74 -12.00 -12.58
CA LYS A 235 -17.06 -12.40 -13.08
C LYS A 235 -17.25 -13.91 -12.97
N PHE A 236 -18.44 -14.33 -12.54
CA PHE A 236 -18.81 -15.73 -12.50
C PHE A 236 -18.72 -16.41 -13.88
N VAL A 237 -18.08 -17.58 -13.92
CA VAL A 237 -18.03 -18.45 -15.11
C VAL A 237 -18.87 -19.70 -14.89
N GLU A 238 -18.58 -20.48 -13.85
CA GLU A 238 -19.23 -21.78 -13.61
C GLU A 238 -19.11 -22.23 -12.14
N GLN A 239 -20.11 -22.98 -11.66
CA GLN A 239 -20.08 -23.69 -10.39
C GLN A 239 -19.41 -25.06 -10.58
N LEU A 240 -18.43 -25.42 -9.77
CA LEU A 240 -17.54 -26.54 -10.09
C LEU A 240 -17.98 -27.92 -9.55
N ASP A 241 -19.07 -27.96 -8.78
CA ASP A 241 -19.54 -29.17 -8.09
C ASP A 241 -19.77 -30.36 -9.04
N GLY A 242 -18.90 -31.36 -8.94
CA GLY A 242 -19.00 -32.61 -9.72
C GLY A 242 -18.69 -32.49 -11.21
N LEU A 243 -18.10 -31.37 -11.67
CA LEU A 243 -17.69 -31.19 -13.06
C LEU A 243 -16.33 -31.85 -13.35
N ALA A 244 -16.23 -32.48 -14.52
CA ALA A 244 -14.96 -33.02 -15.01
C ALA A 244 -14.17 -31.99 -15.86
N SER A 245 -14.88 -31.06 -16.50
CA SER A 245 -14.30 -30.04 -17.38
C SER A 245 -15.21 -28.82 -17.50
N VAL A 246 -14.64 -27.63 -17.69
CA VAL A 246 -15.36 -26.36 -17.96
C VAL A 246 -14.88 -25.77 -19.28
N THR A 247 -15.78 -25.19 -20.09
CA THR A 247 -15.41 -24.49 -21.33
C THR A 247 -14.99 -23.06 -20.99
N LEU A 248 -13.84 -22.60 -21.50
CA LEU A 248 -13.33 -21.25 -21.24
C LEU A 248 -13.73 -20.32 -22.39
N GLY A 249 -14.47 -19.25 -22.08
CA GLY A 249 -14.99 -18.31 -23.08
C GLY A 249 -13.94 -17.36 -23.64
N GLU A 250 -12.99 -16.94 -22.81
CA GLU A 250 -12.06 -15.84 -23.09
C GLU A 250 -10.64 -16.19 -22.62
N THR A 251 -9.63 -15.47 -23.14
CA THR A 251 -8.26 -15.48 -22.57
C THR A 251 -8.17 -14.52 -21.38
N GLY A 252 -7.07 -14.57 -20.64
CA GLY A 252 -6.81 -13.68 -19.50
C GLY A 252 -6.71 -14.45 -18.19
N TYR A 253 -7.12 -13.80 -17.11
CA TYR A 253 -6.98 -14.32 -15.74
C TYR A 253 -8.22 -15.07 -15.29
N TYR A 254 -8.01 -16.21 -14.65
CA TYR A 254 -9.04 -17.06 -14.07
C TYR A 254 -8.65 -17.45 -12.64
N ALA A 255 -9.66 -17.64 -11.79
CA ALA A 255 -9.47 -17.96 -10.38
C ALA A 255 -10.48 -19.02 -9.90
N PHE A 256 -10.00 -19.91 -9.03
CA PHE A 256 -10.84 -20.77 -8.19
C PHE A 256 -11.04 -20.08 -6.86
N ALA A 257 -12.30 -19.86 -6.48
CA ALA A 257 -12.62 -19.09 -5.29
C ALA A 257 -13.81 -19.67 -4.52
N ASN A 258 -13.81 -19.43 -3.22
CA ASN A 258 -15.03 -19.41 -2.43
C ASN A 258 -15.68 -18.04 -2.56
N VAL A 259 -17.00 -18.01 -2.65
CA VAL A 259 -17.74 -16.76 -2.85
C VAL A 259 -18.94 -16.70 -1.94
N GLN A 260 -19.24 -15.49 -1.49
CA GLN A 260 -20.43 -15.22 -0.69
C GLN A 260 -20.97 -13.83 -1.03
N GLN A 261 -22.30 -13.68 -0.99
CA GLN A 261 -22.91 -12.36 -1.11
C GLN A 261 -22.33 -11.40 -0.07
N ALA A 262 -21.98 -10.20 -0.49
CA ALA A 262 -21.27 -9.25 0.34
C ALA A 262 -21.92 -7.87 0.42
N ALA A 263 -21.59 -7.19 1.50
CA ALA A 263 -21.84 -5.76 1.73
C ALA A 263 -20.52 -5.03 1.95
N LEU A 264 -20.48 -3.75 1.59
CA LEU A 264 -19.31 -2.92 1.75
C LEU A 264 -19.25 -2.30 3.15
N VAL A 265 -18.17 -2.58 3.87
CA VAL A 265 -17.95 -2.11 5.24
C VAL A 265 -16.80 -1.13 5.27
N ARG A 266 -16.98 -0.05 6.04
CA ARG A 266 -15.96 0.96 6.30
C ARG A 266 -15.82 1.16 7.80
N SER A 267 -14.60 1.41 8.27
CA SER A 267 -14.33 1.85 9.64
C SER A 267 -12.95 2.51 9.75
N VAL A 268 -12.54 2.85 10.97
CA VAL A 268 -11.24 3.41 11.32
C VAL A 268 -10.65 2.59 12.46
N LEU A 269 -9.39 2.20 12.34
CA LEU A 269 -8.64 1.57 13.42
C LEU A 269 -7.97 2.62 14.29
N LYS A 270 -8.05 2.43 15.61
CA LYS A 270 -7.53 3.37 16.60
C LYS A 270 -6.83 2.68 17.77
N ILE A 271 -5.88 3.40 18.34
CA ILE A 271 -5.30 3.16 19.67
C ILE A 271 -5.25 4.51 20.38
N GLU A 272 -5.87 4.60 21.55
CA GLU A 272 -5.88 5.83 22.37
C GLU A 272 -6.35 7.07 21.58
N ASP A 273 -7.46 6.91 20.84
CA ASP A 273 -8.04 7.92 19.95
C ASP A 273 -7.21 8.30 18.71
N LYS A 274 -5.95 7.84 18.59
CA LYS A 274 -5.09 8.06 17.43
C LYS A 274 -5.28 6.98 16.36
N PRO A 275 -5.14 7.31 15.06
CA PRO A 275 -5.24 6.33 13.99
C PRO A 275 -4.17 5.24 14.06
N VAL A 276 -4.52 4.03 13.63
CA VAL A 276 -3.56 2.95 13.34
C VAL A 276 -3.43 2.79 11.83
N SER A 277 -2.33 3.32 11.29
CA SER A 277 -2.04 3.35 9.86
C SER A 277 -1.41 2.05 9.39
N TYR A 278 -1.72 1.63 8.15
CA TYR A 278 -1.07 0.49 7.49
C TYR A 278 -1.13 -0.83 8.27
N GLN A 279 -2.21 -1.04 9.02
CA GLN A 279 -2.47 -2.26 9.76
C GLN A 279 -3.00 -3.32 8.81
N ASP A 280 -2.28 -4.43 8.66
CA ASP A 280 -2.77 -5.63 7.99
C ASP A 280 -3.75 -6.37 8.90
N PHE A 281 -4.87 -6.81 8.35
CA PHE A 281 -5.81 -7.60 9.11
C PHE A 281 -6.57 -8.54 8.20
N VAL A 282 -7.16 -9.54 8.83
CA VAL A 282 -7.96 -10.54 8.14
C VAL A 282 -9.36 -10.53 8.69
N LEU A 283 -10.31 -10.38 7.79
CA LEU A 283 -11.74 -10.44 8.03
C LEU A 283 -12.25 -11.77 7.49
N GLY A 284 -13.13 -12.44 8.21
CA GLY A 284 -13.74 -13.62 7.62
C GLY A 284 -14.53 -14.50 8.55
N THR A 285 -14.87 -15.65 7.99
CA THR A 285 -15.46 -16.81 8.67
C THR A 285 -14.61 -18.04 8.35
N ASP A 286 -14.97 -19.21 8.89
CA ASP A 286 -14.30 -20.47 8.55
C ASP A 286 -14.32 -20.79 7.05
N ALA A 287 -15.24 -20.20 6.28
CA ALA A 287 -15.45 -20.48 4.85
C ALA A 287 -14.86 -19.43 3.90
N LEU A 288 -14.59 -18.21 4.38
CA LEU A 288 -14.14 -17.08 3.58
C LEU A 288 -13.14 -16.25 4.36
N ARG A 289 -11.93 -16.09 3.81
CA ARG A 289 -10.87 -15.24 4.35
C ARG A 289 -10.61 -14.05 3.44
N ILE A 290 -10.59 -12.84 4.01
CA ILE A 290 -10.42 -11.58 3.28
C ILE A 290 -9.29 -10.81 3.93
N GLU A 291 -8.22 -10.58 3.18
CA GLU A 291 -7.11 -9.77 3.65
C GLU A 291 -7.35 -8.31 3.28
N ALA A 292 -7.08 -7.41 4.22
CA ALA A 292 -7.22 -6.00 4.02
C ALA A 292 -6.19 -5.23 4.85
N ARG A 293 -5.99 -3.97 4.49
CA ARG A 293 -5.01 -3.08 5.12
C ARG A 293 -5.64 -1.71 5.34
N SER A 294 -5.37 -1.08 6.49
CA SER A 294 -5.76 0.31 6.73
C SER A 294 -4.85 1.30 5.98
N VAL A 295 -5.37 2.47 5.60
CA VAL A 295 -4.58 3.51 4.93
C VAL A 295 -3.89 4.44 5.93
N SER A 296 -3.18 5.48 5.47
CA SER A 296 -2.47 6.42 6.34
C SER A 296 -3.31 7.07 7.44
N SER A 297 -4.62 7.25 7.21
CA SER A 297 -5.57 7.80 8.18
C SER A 297 -6.17 6.76 9.14
N GLY A 298 -5.73 5.50 9.07
CA GLY A 298 -6.29 4.37 9.80
C GLY A 298 -7.67 3.90 9.30
N GLU A 299 -8.22 4.56 8.28
CA GLU A 299 -9.43 4.11 7.61
C GLU A 299 -9.19 2.80 6.85
N TRP A 300 -10.22 1.98 6.76
CA TRP A 300 -10.20 0.78 5.92
C TRP A 300 -11.57 0.52 5.33
N LEU A 301 -11.59 -0.19 4.20
CA LEU A 301 -12.80 -0.64 3.54
C LEU A 301 -12.62 -2.05 3.01
N ALA A 302 -13.65 -2.88 3.16
CA ALA A 302 -13.65 -4.26 2.67
C ALA A 302 -15.08 -4.70 2.32
N LEU A 303 -15.20 -5.59 1.33
CA LEU A 303 -16.41 -6.34 1.10
C LEU A 303 -16.43 -7.51 2.05
N VAL A 304 -17.53 -7.72 2.78
CA VAL A 304 -17.63 -8.82 3.76
C VAL A 304 -18.94 -9.59 3.58
N PRO A 305 -18.99 -10.88 3.96
CA PRO A 305 -20.21 -11.69 3.95
C PRO A 305 -21.40 -11.02 4.61
N VAL A 306 -22.57 -11.07 3.96
CA VAL A 306 -23.82 -10.64 4.58
C VAL A 306 -24.38 -11.70 5.52
N GLU A 307 -25.10 -11.25 6.55
CA GLU A 307 -25.86 -12.07 7.51
C GLU A 307 -25.02 -13.04 8.37
N GLU A 308 -23.69 -12.87 8.40
CA GLU A 308 -22.77 -13.65 9.24
C GLU A 308 -22.00 -12.75 10.21
N ALA A 309 -21.73 -13.27 11.40
CA ALA A 309 -20.82 -12.61 12.34
C ALA A 309 -19.39 -12.75 11.82
N LEU A 310 -18.60 -11.68 11.96
CA LEU A 310 -17.26 -11.60 11.40
C LEU A 310 -16.25 -11.38 12.51
N ASP A 311 -15.16 -12.12 12.44
CA ASP A 311 -13.98 -11.86 13.25
C ASP A 311 -12.95 -11.07 12.43
N ILE A 312 -12.31 -10.09 13.07
CA ILE A 312 -11.15 -9.37 12.54
C ILE A 312 -9.92 -9.78 13.35
N GLU A 313 -8.89 -10.27 12.67
CA GLU A 313 -7.60 -10.59 13.26
C GLU A 313 -6.56 -9.57 12.78
N PHE A 314 -5.96 -8.82 13.70
CA PHE A 314 -4.91 -7.86 13.38
C PHE A 314 -3.56 -8.57 13.30
N LEU A 315 -2.80 -8.34 12.24
CA LEU A 315 -1.51 -8.99 11.99
C LEU A 315 -0.35 -8.02 12.17
N SER A 316 0.73 -8.46 12.79
CA SER A 316 2.00 -7.74 12.73
C SER A 316 2.57 -7.81 11.31
N PRO A 317 3.56 -6.98 10.96
CA PRO A 317 4.28 -7.12 9.69
C PRO A 317 5.03 -8.46 9.55
N CYS A 318 5.13 -9.23 10.63
CA CYS A 318 5.71 -10.56 10.68
C CYS A 318 4.67 -11.69 10.59
N GLY A 319 3.39 -11.37 10.43
CA GLY A 319 2.29 -12.34 10.34
C GLY A 319 1.80 -12.88 11.69
N GLU A 320 2.30 -12.37 12.81
CA GLU A 320 1.81 -12.74 14.14
C GLU A 320 0.48 -12.03 14.45
N ILE A 321 -0.47 -12.74 15.05
CA ILE A 321 -1.75 -12.15 15.48
C ILE A 321 -1.53 -11.24 16.69
N LEU A 322 -1.79 -9.95 16.53
CA LEU A 322 -1.68 -8.92 17.56
C LEU A 322 -2.90 -8.85 18.46
N GLY A 323 -4.07 -9.18 17.92
CA GLY A 323 -5.34 -9.15 18.62
C GLY A 323 -6.49 -9.46 17.69
N SER A 324 -7.70 -9.53 18.25
CA SER A 324 -8.91 -9.72 17.46
C SER A 324 -10.10 -8.93 18.02
N SER A 325 -11.06 -8.68 17.14
CA SER A 325 -12.37 -8.14 17.47
C SER A 325 -13.45 -8.88 16.69
N ALA A 326 -14.71 -8.75 17.09
CA ALA A 326 -15.84 -9.36 16.40
C ALA A 326 -16.92 -8.31 16.10
N PHE A 327 -17.64 -8.49 14.99
CA PHE A 327 -18.77 -7.66 14.59
C PHE A 327 -20.06 -8.49 14.48
N ASP A 328 -21.17 -7.85 14.84
CA ASP A 328 -22.49 -8.39 14.60
C ASP A 328 -22.76 -8.53 13.09
N PRO A 329 -23.66 -9.44 12.68
CA PRO A 329 -24.02 -9.63 11.28
C PRO A 329 -24.42 -8.35 10.54
N ILE A 330 -23.92 -8.21 9.32
CA ILE A 330 -24.12 -7.03 8.45
C ILE A 330 -25.05 -7.41 7.31
N SER A 331 -26.06 -6.58 7.02
CA SER A 331 -27.06 -6.86 5.97
C SER A 331 -26.99 -5.90 4.77
N GLU A 332 -26.30 -4.76 4.92
CA GLU A 332 -26.18 -3.71 3.92
C GLU A 332 -24.88 -2.92 4.10
N ASP A 333 -24.51 -2.13 3.10
CA ASP A 333 -23.33 -1.27 3.16
C ASP A 333 -23.38 -0.36 4.39
N ILE A 334 -22.31 -0.33 5.19
CA ILE A 334 -22.30 0.35 6.48
C ILE A 334 -20.95 0.99 6.80
N TYR A 335 -21.00 2.08 7.55
CA TYR A 335 -19.86 2.64 8.25
C TYR A 335 -19.96 2.27 9.73
N LEU A 336 -19.04 1.41 10.19
CA LEU A 336 -18.98 1.01 11.59
C LEU A 336 -18.34 2.13 12.43
N PRO A 337 -18.65 2.21 13.73
CA PRO A 337 -17.87 3.02 14.66
C PRO A 337 -16.38 2.66 14.60
N PRO A 338 -15.47 3.58 14.99
CA PRO A 338 -14.06 3.28 15.10
C PRO A 338 -13.81 2.06 16.00
N ILE A 339 -12.84 1.25 15.60
CA ILE A 339 -12.43 0.03 16.32
C ILE A 339 -11.18 0.35 17.11
N GLU A 340 -11.28 0.27 18.43
CA GLU A 340 -10.13 0.38 19.33
C GLU A 340 -9.40 -0.97 19.39
N ILE A 341 -8.13 -0.97 19.01
CA ILE A 341 -7.25 -2.12 19.14
C ILE A 341 -6.76 -2.18 20.59
N ALA A 342 -6.89 -3.35 21.20
CA ALA A 342 -6.44 -3.56 22.58
C ALA A 342 -4.93 -3.83 22.61
N GLY A 343 -4.17 -2.99 23.33
CA GLY A 343 -2.74 -3.17 23.59
C GLY A 343 -1.84 -2.42 22.61
N SER A 344 -0.78 -1.79 23.13
CA SER A 344 0.16 -0.94 22.36
C SER A 344 1.55 -1.55 22.18
N ASP A 345 1.84 -2.71 22.79
CA ASP A 345 3.20 -3.26 22.87
C ASP A 345 3.83 -3.62 21.50
N ASN A 346 3.00 -3.80 20.47
CA ASN A 346 3.41 -4.09 19.09
C ASN A 346 3.06 -2.94 18.13
N TYR A 347 2.85 -1.75 18.68
CA TYR A 347 2.51 -0.55 17.94
C TYR A 347 3.50 0.55 18.24
N PHE A 348 4.01 1.18 17.19
CA PHE A 348 4.95 2.27 17.30
C PHE A 348 4.26 3.59 16.93
N ASN A 349 4.28 4.57 17.83
CA ASN A 349 3.77 5.91 17.54
C ASN A 349 4.79 6.71 16.73
N ILE A 350 4.50 6.93 15.45
CA ILE A 350 5.30 7.81 14.60
C ILE A 350 4.76 9.23 14.73
N SER A 351 5.56 10.08 15.38
CA SER A 351 5.37 11.52 15.42
C SER A 351 6.71 12.21 15.18
N ALA A 352 7.00 12.49 13.91
CA ALA A 352 8.25 13.10 13.47
C ALA A 352 8.07 13.90 12.18
N ASP A 353 8.67 15.08 12.15
CA ASP A 353 8.91 15.85 10.94
C ASP A 353 10.08 15.20 10.17
N VAL A 354 9.97 15.16 8.84
CA VAL A 354 11.06 14.70 7.98
C VAL A 354 11.65 15.90 7.25
N ILE A 355 12.98 16.06 7.28
CA ILE A 355 13.69 17.18 6.63
C ILE A 355 14.63 16.73 5.52
N ASP A 356 14.76 17.58 4.49
CA ASP A 356 15.71 17.41 3.39
C ASP A 356 17.15 17.82 3.78
N CYS A 357 18.09 17.71 2.84
CA CYS A 357 19.50 18.10 3.06
C CYS A 357 19.72 19.61 3.31
N SER A 358 18.70 20.44 3.12
CA SER A 358 18.74 21.89 3.36
C SER A 358 18.02 22.30 4.64
N GLY A 359 17.29 21.39 5.29
CA GLY A 359 16.50 21.66 6.49
C GLY A 359 15.02 21.89 6.23
N ASN A 360 14.57 21.87 4.97
CA ASN A 360 13.17 22.08 4.66
C ASN A 360 12.37 20.83 5.04
N SER A 361 11.19 21.03 5.63
CA SER A 361 10.23 19.94 5.86
C SER A 361 9.79 19.31 4.54
N ASN A 362 9.67 17.99 4.55
CA ASN A 362 9.15 17.20 3.44
C ASN A 362 7.63 17.11 3.55
N ASP A 363 6.91 17.44 2.48
CA ASP A 363 5.45 17.36 2.41
C ASP A 363 4.96 15.90 2.37
N THR A 364 5.82 14.96 1.99
CA THR A 364 5.51 13.52 1.98
C THR A 364 6.50 12.75 2.86
N PRO A 365 6.42 12.90 4.20
CA PRO A 365 7.35 12.21 5.09
C PRO A 365 7.19 10.70 4.95
N ALA A 366 8.30 10.00 4.74
CA ALA A 366 8.36 8.56 4.66
C ALA A 366 9.42 8.00 5.60
N PHE A 367 9.10 6.85 6.18
CA PHE A 367 9.88 6.18 7.21
C PHE A 367 10.09 4.72 6.82
N ILE A 368 11.31 4.24 6.96
CA ILE A 368 11.63 2.82 6.90
C ILE A 368 11.80 2.34 8.33
N VAL A 369 10.91 1.46 8.77
CA VAL A 369 10.97 0.79 10.08
C VAL A 369 11.47 -0.62 9.85
N SER A 370 12.53 -1.01 10.57
CA SER A 370 13.14 -2.33 10.43
C SER A 370 13.14 -3.09 11.75
N ASN A 371 12.67 -4.35 11.70
CA ASN A 371 12.78 -5.30 12.81
C ASN A 371 13.61 -6.50 12.31
N GLY A 372 14.94 -6.41 12.42
CA GLY A 372 15.84 -7.43 11.90
C GLY A 372 15.90 -7.42 10.37
N ALA A 373 15.46 -8.51 9.73
CA ALA A 373 15.42 -8.62 8.27
C ALA A 373 14.12 -8.10 7.64
N ASN A 374 13.12 -7.78 8.47
CA ASN A 374 11.84 -7.26 8.00
C ASN A 374 11.91 -5.74 7.94
N HIS A 375 11.58 -5.19 6.76
CA HIS A 375 11.58 -3.76 6.48
C HIS A 375 10.18 -3.35 6.04
N GLN A 376 9.63 -2.32 6.66
CA GLN A 376 8.34 -1.73 6.29
C GLN A 376 8.52 -0.26 6.00
N THR A 377 7.93 0.20 4.89
CA THR A 377 7.93 1.61 4.52
C THR A 377 6.56 2.18 4.83
N TYR A 378 6.52 3.26 5.62
CA TYR A 378 5.32 4.03 5.92
C TYR A 378 5.50 5.43 5.35
N ALA A 379 4.51 5.97 4.63
CA ALA A 379 4.57 7.36 4.20
C ALA A 379 3.24 8.08 4.37
N PHE A 380 3.31 9.40 4.48
CA PHE A 380 2.16 10.24 4.83
C PHE A 380 2.18 11.51 3.98
N MET A 381 1.07 12.25 3.92
CA MET A 381 0.98 13.56 3.24
C MET A 381 1.25 14.76 4.17
N ASN A 382 1.44 14.50 5.46
CA ASN A 382 1.73 15.50 6.49
C ASN A 382 2.53 14.82 7.59
N THR A 383 3.12 15.60 8.50
CA THR A 383 3.70 15.08 9.75
C THR A 383 2.70 14.16 10.45
N PRO A 384 3.00 12.86 10.58
CA PRO A 384 2.09 11.92 11.20
C PRO A 384 2.03 12.12 12.73
N ASP A 385 0.89 11.75 13.30
CA ASP A 385 0.74 11.43 14.72
C ASP A 385 -0.15 10.19 14.80
N VAL A 386 0.45 9.04 14.48
CA VAL A 386 -0.25 7.77 14.22
C VAL A 386 0.52 6.59 14.77
N PHE A 387 -0.20 5.52 15.08
CA PHE A 387 0.41 4.23 15.35
C PHE A 387 0.61 3.43 14.06
N VAL A 388 1.74 2.75 13.95
CA VAL A 388 1.99 1.73 12.92
C VAL A 388 2.30 0.38 13.60
N PRO A 389 1.91 -0.75 13.00
CA PRO A 389 2.23 -2.05 13.57
C PRO A 389 3.71 -2.38 13.38
N VAL A 390 4.34 -2.99 14.39
CA VAL A 390 5.73 -3.44 14.33
C VAL A 390 5.84 -4.89 14.78
N CYS A 391 6.93 -5.56 14.41
CA CYS A 391 7.10 -6.96 14.80
C CYS A 391 7.57 -7.14 16.23
N ASN A 392 8.39 -6.21 16.72
CA ASN A 392 9.02 -6.28 18.03
C ASN A 392 9.13 -4.89 18.64
N ALA A 393 9.24 -4.84 19.97
CA ALA A 393 9.43 -3.61 20.71
C ALA A 393 10.71 -2.85 20.32
N SER A 394 11.80 -3.56 20.02
CA SER A 394 13.04 -2.94 19.52
C SER A 394 13.06 -2.94 17.99
N LEU A 395 13.29 -1.77 17.41
CA LEU A 395 13.28 -1.53 15.97
C LEU A 395 14.38 -0.54 15.58
N THR A 396 14.63 -0.38 14.28
CA THR A 396 15.38 0.76 13.76
C THR A 396 14.48 1.59 12.87
N ILE A 397 14.64 2.92 12.90
CA ILE A 397 13.91 3.84 12.03
C ILE A 397 14.86 4.74 11.25
N ASN A 398 14.52 4.97 10.00
CA ASN A 398 15.16 5.92 9.10
C ASN A 398 14.08 6.75 8.39
N ALA A 399 14.35 8.01 8.07
CA ALA A 399 13.58 8.71 7.06
C ALA A 399 14.11 8.40 5.65
N THR A 400 13.20 8.40 4.67
CA THR A 400 13.51 8.16 3.25
C THR A 400 12.78 9.18 2.38
N ASP A 401 13.37 9.54 1.23
CA ASP A 401 12.68 10.29 0.18
C ASP A 401 12.23 9.34 -0.92
N LEU A 402 10.92 9.21 -1.12
CA LEU A 402 10.34 8.24 -2.06
C LEU A 402 10.72 8.50 -3.53
N ASN A 403 11.05 9.75 -3.88
CA ASN A 403 11.33 10.15 -5.26
C ASN A 403 12.78 9.86 -5.67
N SER A 404 13.73 10.18 -4.79
CA SER A 404 15.17 9.99 -5.01
C SER A 404 15.67 8.64 -4.47
N GLY A 405 14.96 8.03 -3.53
CA GLY A 405 15.40 6.85 -2.79
C GLY A 405 16.52 7.14 -1.77
N GLU A 406 16.78 8.41 -1.45
CA GLU A 406 17.76 8.76 -0.43
C GLU A 406 17.26 8.34 0.97
N ILE A 407 18.14 7.71 1.74
CA ILE A 407 17.86 7.23 3.09
C ILE A 407 18.83 7.92 4.05
N GLY A 408 18.31 8.50 5.12
CA GLY A 408 19.12 9.15 6.14
C GLY A 408 19.62 8.20 7.23
N PRO A 409 20.09 8.74 8.37
CA PRO A 409 20.62 7.96 9.49
C PRO A 409 19.63 6.92 10.03
N SER A 410 20.16 5.77 10.46
CA SER A 410 19.38 4.69 11.09
C SER A 410 19.48 4.76 12.60
N ILE A 411 18.36 4.93 13.27
CA ILE A 411 18.29 5.13 14.71
C ILE A 411 17.58 3.93 15.34
N ASP A 412 18.22 3.29 16.31
CA ASP A 412 17.57 2.25 17.12
C ASP A 412 16.47 2.90 17.97
N TRP A 413 15.36 2.19 18.18
CA TRP A 413 14.24 2.71 18.95
C TRP A 413 13.53 1.59 19.72
N ASP A 414 12.93 1.95 20.85
CA ASP A 414 12.08 1.08 21.64
C ASP A 414 10.66 1.65 21.69
N VAL A 415 9.66 0.85 21.31
CA VAL A 415 8.25 1.27 21.33
C VAL A 415 7.74 1.68 22.70
N SER A 416 8.37 1.19 23.77
CA SER A 416 8.04 1.57 25.16
C SER A 416 8.62 2.92 25.57
N SER A 417 9.44 3.56 24.72
CA SER A 417 9.99 4.89 24.98
C SER A 417 8.87 5.93 25.04
N GLU A 418 8.83 6.70 26.13
CA GLU A 418 7.95 7.87 26.26
C GLU A 418 8.48 9.11 25.51
N MET A 419 9.71 9.04 24.97
CA MET A 419 10.34 10.15 24.24
C MET A 419 9.82 10.23 22.80
N SER A 420 9.86 11.41 22.19
CA SER A 420 9.39 11.60 20.80
C SER A 420 10.52 11.45 19.77
N LEU A 421 10.15 11.08 18.55
CA LEU A 421 11.07 11.13 17.41
C LEU A 421 11.27 12.55 16.90
N ASP A 422 10.29 13.45 16.96
CA ASP A 422 10.40 14.87 16.63
C ASP A 422 10.93 15.21 15.21
N ILE A 423 12.20 14.97 14.88
CA ILE A 423 12.82 15.28 13.59
C ILE A 423 13.68 14.11 13.10
N LEU A 424 13.49 13.71 11.84
CA LEU A 424 14.37 12.80 11.11
C LEU A 424 14.81 13.44 9.79
N SER A 425 16.03 13.15 9.33
CA SER A 425 16.47 13.55 7.98
C SER A 425 16.53 12.36 7.06
N HIS A 426 16.13 12.52 5.79
CA HIS A 426 16.36 11.53 4.72
C HIS A 426 17.68 11.78 3.97
N CYS A 427 18.48 12.76 4.41
CA CYS A 427 19.68 13.17 3.70
C CYS A 427 20.84 12.18 3.92
N MET A 428 21.32 11.56 2.84
CA MET A 428 22.40 10.57 2.90
C MET A 428 23.77 11.19 3.26
N SER A 429 24.01 12.46 2.91
CA SER A 429 25.32 13.10 3.12
C SER A 429 25.65 13.36 4.60
N ILE A 430 24.64 13.32 5.47
CA ILE A 430 24.77 13.50 6.93
C ILE A 430 24.59 12.17 7.69
N GLY A 431 24.88 11.04 7.03
CA GLY A 431 24.71 9.68 7.58
C GLY A 431 25.53 9.37 8.84
N ASP A 432 26.57 10.15 9.14
CA ASP A 432 27.37 10.03 10.37
C ASP A 432 26.83 10.90 11.53
N GLY A 433 25.83 11.73 11.26
CA GLY A 433 25.20 12.62 12.22
C GLY A 433 24.92 14.00 11.65
N TYR A 434 24.03 14.72 12.31
CA TYR A 434 23.67 16.10 12.02
C TYR A 434 23.23 16.84 13.28
N ALA A 435 23.16 18.16 13.19
CA ALA A 435 22.28 18.91 14.08
C ALA A 435 21.33 19.78 13.26
N PHE A 436 20.04 19.65 13.53
CA PHE A 436 19.04 20.60 13.05
C PHE A 436 18.78 21.61 14.16
N VAL A 437 18.89 22.90 13.84
CA VAL A 437 18.63 23.98 14.80
C VAL A 437 17.77 25.03 14.12
N ARG A 438 16.70 25.44 14.79
CA ARG A 438 15.86 26.57 14.41
C ARG A 438 15.88 27.63 15.51
N ILE A 439 16.16 28.88 15.14
CA ILE A 439 16.10 30.05 16.03
C ILE A 439 15.17 31.08 15.39
N GLY A 440 13.98 31.25 15.97
CA GLY A 440 12.93 32.05 15.35
C GLY A 440 12.47 31.45 14.01
N GLU A 441 12.69 32.21 12.93
CA GLU A 441 12.36 31.81 11.56
C GLU A 441 13.59 31.28 10.79
N ASP A 442 14.81 31.42 11.34
CA ASP A 442 16.02 30.93 10.70
C ASP A 442 16.28 29.48 11.11
N GLU A 443 16.51 28.60 10.14
CA GLU A 443 16.85 27.20 10.32
C GLU A 443 18.20 26.85 9.69
N GLN A 444 18.88 25.86 10.25
CA GLN A 444 20.14 25.37 9.71
C GLN A 444 20.35 23.90 10.06
N ILE A 445 20.76 23.12 9.05
CA ILE A 445 21.41 21.83 9.26
C ILE A 445 22.92 22.06 9.39
N LEU A 446 23.48 21.51 10.46
CA LEU A 446 24.91 21.46 10.73
C LEU A 446 25.39 20.01 10.55
N GLU A 447 26.66 19.87 10.17
CA GLU A 447 27.36 18.58 10.19
C GLU A 447 27.38 17.98 11.62
N ASP A 448 27.90 16.76 11.72
CA ASP A 448 28.05 16.03 12.96
C ASP A 448 28.77 16.84 14.07
N PHE A 449 28.41 16.52 15.31
CA PHE A 449 28.95 17.17 16.49
C PHE A 449 29.99 16.29 17.16
N ILE A 450 31.05 16.89 17.66
CA ILE A 450 32.00 16.21 18.53
C ILE A 450 31.42 16.17 19.93
N VAL A 451 31.32 14.97 20.51
CA VAL A 451 30.84 14.74 21.88
C VAL A 451 32.01 14.52 22.83
N THR A 452 32.07 15.28 23.93
CA THR A 452 33.02 15.03 25.01
C THR A 452 32.30 14.93 26.36
N ILE A 453 32.80 14.04 27.24
CA ILE A 453 32.28 13.86 28.59
C ILE A 453 33.32 14.36 29.59
N GLU A 454 32.99 15.42 30.31
CA GLU A 454 33.88 16.05 31.29
C GLU A 454 33.11 16.38 32.57
N GLN A 455 33.65 16.01 33.73
CA GLN A 455 33.10 16.43 35.04
C GLN A 455 31.59 16.17 35.22
N ASN A 456 31.06 15.04 34.73
CA ASN A 456 29.63 14.72 34.73
C ASN A 456 28.76 15.65 33.86
N GLN A 457 29.36 16.22 32.82
CA GLN A 457 28.68 16.96 31.77
C GLN A 457 28.95 16.31 30.43
N THR A 458 27.93 16.31 29.58
CA THR A 458 28.04 15.94 28.16
C THR A 458 28.09 17.23 27.35
N ILE A 459 29.11 17.37 26.51
CA ILE A 459 29.38 18.56 25.72
C ILE A 459 29.27 18.19 24.25
N PHE A 460 28.29 18.77 23.57
CA PHE A 460 28.09 18.67 22.13
C PHE A 460 28.69 19.91 21.49
N LYS A 461 29.64 19.74 20.57
CA LYS A 461 30.32 20.86 19.92
C LYS A 461 30.40 20.69 18.41
N SER A 462 29.98 21.69 17.65
CA SER A 462 30.13 21.69 16.19
C SER A 462 31.61 21.66 15.79
N ASN A 463 31.92 21.13 14.59
CA ASN A 463 33.28 21.01 14.07
C ASN A 463 34.06 22.34 14.05
N ASN A 464 33.38 23.45 13.75
CA ASN A 464 33.97 24.81 13.76
C ASN A 464 33.96 25.47 15.15
N GLY A 465 33.33 24.86 16.16
CA GLY A 465 33.15 25.38 17.51
C GLY A 465 32.23 26.60 17.61
N ALA A 466 31.48 26.91 16.55
CA ALA A 466 30.52 28.01 16.53
C ALA A 466 29.26 27.70 17.34
N PHE A 467 28.93 26.43 17.52
CA PHE A 467 27.84 25.96 18.37
C PHE A 467 28.40 25.03 19.45
N THR A 468 27.99 25.25 20.70
CA THR A 468 28.27 24.33 21.82
C THR A 468 27.06 24.23 22.71
N MET A 469 26.66 23.00 23.05
CA MET A 469 25.66 22.69 24.07
C MET A 469 26.32 21.86 25.18
N ARG A 470 26.02 22.19 26.43
CA ARG A 470 26.50 21.49 27.63
C ARG A 470 25.30 21.05 28.44
N ILE A 471 25.26 19.77 28.77
CA ILE A 471 24.19 19.16 29.55
C ILE A 471 24.81 18.58 30.81
N ALA A 472 24.25 18.92 31.98
CA ALA A 472 24.74 18.47 33.29
C ALA A 472 24.32 17.03 33.63
N GLY A 473 24.66 16.08 32.76
CA GLY A 473 24.56 14.62 33.01
C GLY A 473 25.12 13.79 31.87
N THR A 474 24.97 12.47 32.00
CA THR A 474 25.58 11.44 31.13
C THR A 474 24.66 10.23 30.96
N SER A 475 23.35 10.45 30.95
CA SER A 475 22.32 9.39 30.90
C SER A 475 21.16 9.79 30.01
N VAL A 476 20.43 8.77 29.54
CA VAL A 476 19.15 8.92 28.83
C VAL A 476 18.07 9.36 29.82
N GLU A 477 17.71 10.63 29.79
CA GLU A 477 16.67 11.26 30.63
C GLU A 477 16.37 12.69 30.16
N SER A 478 15.38 13.31 30.79
CA SER A 478 15.07 14.74 30.64
C SER A 478 15.90 15.60 31.59
N TYR A 479 16.35 16.75 31.08
CA TYR A 479 17.18 17.72 31.80
C TYR A 479 16.44 19.05 31.95
N ASN A 480 16.51 19.61 33.17
CA ASN A 480 15.87 20.89 33.47
C ASN A 480 16.64 22.08 32.89
N GLU A 481 15.99 23.24 32.83
CA GLU A 481 16.57 24.46 32.26
C GLU A 481 17.94 24.82 32.86
N ASP A 482 18.09 24.74 34.18
CA ASP A 482 19.33 25.04 34.91
C ASP A 482 20.47 24.02 34.68
N GLN A 483 20.18 22.92 33.97
CA GLN A 483 21.13 21.87 33.62
C GLN A 483 21.63 21.97 32.18
N VAL A 484 21.14 22.93 31.39
CA VAL A 484 21.45 23.05 29.96
C VAL A 484 22.02 24.43 29.64
N ASN A 485 23.23 24.45 29.11
CA ASN A 485 23.90 25.66 28.66
C ASN A 485 24.19 25.63 27.15
N ILE A 486 24.02 26.76 26.47
CA ILE A 486 24.29 26.92 25.04
C ILE A 486 25.18 28.13 24.78
N THR A 487 26.13 27.97 23.86
CA THR A 487 26.92 29.05 23.26
C THR A 487 26.82 28.95 21.75
N ILE A 488 26.45 30.05 21.11
CA ILE A 488 26.39 30.19 19.65
C ILE A 488 27.18 31.44 19.27
N ASN A 489 28.08 31.32 18.31
CA ASN A 489 28.77 32.45 17.70
C ASN A 489 29.01 32.12 16.22
N ASP A 490 27.91 32.13 15.47
CA ASP A 490 27.89 31.71 14.08
C ASP A 490 27.41 32.85 13.19
N THR A 491 28.32 33.39 12.37
CA THR A 491 28.03 34.47 11.43
C THR A 491 27.26 34.02 10.19
N SER A 492 27.21 32.71 9.95
CA SER A 492 26.52 32.07 8.82
C SER A 492 25.15 31.50 9.18
N PHE A 493 24.76 31.53 10.45
CA PHE A 493 23.45 31.01 10.86
C PHE A 493 22.32 31.93 10.40
N GLY A 494 21.45 31.40 9.55
CA GLY A 494 20.42 32.17 8.87
C GLY A 494 20.98 33.34 8.06
N SER A 495 20.16 34.35 7.83
CA SER A 495 20.58 35.53 7.06
C SER A 495 21.37 36.56 7.86
N GLN A 496 21.33 36.51 9.20
CA GLN A 496 21.83 37.58 10.07
C GLN A 496 22.98 37.14 11.00
N GLY A 497 23.23 35.84 11.15
CA GLY A 497 24.13 35.27 12.14
C GLY A 497 23.62 35.45 13.58
N TYR A 498 24.01 34.56 14.48
CA TYR A 498 23.55 34.56 15.87
C TYR A 498 24.70 34.51 16.88
N PHE A 499 24.52 35.22 17.99
CA PHE A 499 25.43 35.26 19.13
C PHE A 499 24.69 35.05 20.45
N ILE A 500 25.09 34.00 21.18
CA ILE A 500 24.67 33.63 22.53
C ILE A 500 25.92 33.17 23.28
N ASN A 501 26.08 33.61 24.53
CA ASN A 501 27.10 33.06 25.40
C ASN A 501 26.51 32.88 26.79
N CYS A 502 26.23 31.64 27.13
CA CYS A 502 25.57 31.27 28.37
C CYS A 502 26.25 30.03 29.00
N ASP A 503 27.52 29.79 28.66
CA ASP A 503 28.33 28.64 29.12
C ASP A 503 28.41 28.43 30.65
N ASN A 504 28.24 29.49 31.45
CA ASN A 504 28.41 29.46 32.91
C ASN A 504 27.17 29.98 33.65
N SER A 505 25.98 29.88 33.06
CA SER A 505 24.75 30.32 33.71
C SER A 505 24.24 29.25 34.66
N ASP A 506 24.16 29.57 35.96
CA ASP A 506 23.54 28.71 36.99
C ASP A 506 22.00 28.62 36.84
N LEU A 507 21.40 29.45 35.98
CA LEU A 507 19.97 29.44 35.70
C LEU A 507 19.64 28.78 34.35
N GLY A 508 20.65 28.28 33.64
CA GLY A 508 20.47 27.81 32.26
C GLY A 508 20.36 28.94 31.24
N CYS A 509 19.91 28.57 30.04
CA CYS A 509 19.86 29.47 28.89
C CYS A 509 18.46 29.64 28.27
N GLY A 510 17.39 29.26 28.99
CA GLY A 510 16.03 29.31 28.46
C GLY A 510 15.61 28.06 27.68
N ILE A 511 16.39 26.97 27.74
CA ILE A 511 15.98 25.66 27.20
C ILE A 511 15.08 24.99 28.24
N THR A 512 13.79 24.99 28.00
CA THR A 512 12.79 24.50 28.96
C THR A 512 12.53 23.00 28.83
N GLN A 513 12.89 22.41 27.69
CA GLN A 513 12.83 20.98 27.45
C GLN A 513 14.15 20.54 26.81
N CYS A 514 14.80 19.54 27.38
CA CYS A 514 15.99 18.93 26.81
C CYS A 514 16.04 17.45 27.17
N ASP A 515 15.96 16.60 26.16
CA ASP A 515 15.87 15.15 26.34
C ASP A 515 17.06 14.49 25.65
N ILE A 516 17.86 13.74 26.41
CA ILE A 516 18.83 12.81 25.81
C ILE A 516 18.09 11.49 25.59
N THR A 517 17.85 11.14 24.33
CA THR A 517 17.13 9.90 23.99
C THR A 517 18.07 8.74 23.68
N HIS A 518 19.32 9.03 23.31
CA HIS A 518 20.38 8.02 23.12
C HIS A 518 21.69 8.50 23.72
N PHE A 519 22.41 7.58 24.36
CA PHE A 519 23.69 7.87 24.99
C PHE A 519 24.69 6.74 24.71
N ALA A 520 25.61 6.98 23.77
CA ALA A 520 26.51 5.96 23.26
C ALA A 520 27.53 5.45 24.31
N GLU A 521 27.51 4.14 24.55
CA GLU A 521 28.46 3.42 25.38
C GLU A 521 29.63 2.89 24.53
N GLU A 522 29.38 2.49 23.28
CA GLU A 522 30.35 1.90 22.35
C GLU A 522 30.59 2.75 21.08
N GLU A 523 31.70 2.51 20.37
CA GLU A 523 32.04 3.21 19.12
C GLU A 523 31.00 2.87 18.04
N GLY A 524 30.48 3.90 17.36
CA GLY A 524 29.43 3.74 16.36
C GLY A 524 27.99 3.78 16.88
N GLU A 525 27.76 3.79 18.19
CA GLU A 525 26.43 4.05 18.78
C GLU A 525 26.09 5.55 18.75
N TRP A 526 24.80 5.85 18.86
CA TRP A 526 24.28 7.22 18.76
C TRP A 526 24.28 7.96 20.09
N TYR A 527 24.69 9.23 20.05
CA TYR A 527 24.15 10.25 20.93
C TYR A 527 23.01 10.96 20.23
N ARG A 528 21.91 11.17 20.95
CA ARG A 528 20.77 11.91 20.44
C ARG A 528 20.19 12.83 21.50
N VAL A 529 20.07 14.11 21.16
CA VAL A 529 19.53 15.16 22.04
C VAL A 529 18.48 15.95 21.31
N GLN A 530 17.32 16.11 21.93
CA GLN A 530 16.27 17.03 21.50
C GLN A 530 16.18 18.18 22.49
N PHE A 531 15.88 19.38 21.99
CA PHE A 531 15.76 20.55 22.85
C PHE A 531 14.78 21.59 22.30
N GLU A 532 14.06 22.24 23.20
CA GLU A 532 13.15 23.36 22.90
C GLU A 532 13.17 24.40 24.04
N GLY A 533 13.00 25.67 23.70
CA GLY A 533 12.76 26.73 24.67
C GLY A 533 12.72 28.13 24.07
N GLU A 534 12.99 29.14 24.90
CA GLU A 534 13.07 30.55 24.50
C GLU A 534 14.40 31.17 24.99
N ILE A 535 15.28 31.49 24.04
CA ILE A 535 16.64 31.97 24.31
C ILE A 535 16.75 33.49 24.16
N TRP A 536 17.52 34.14 25.02
CA TRP A 536 17.95 35.53 24.79
C TRP A 536 19.15 35.56 23.86
N VAL A 537 18.92 35.95 22.61
CA VAL A 537 19.94 35.93 21.55
C VAL A 537 20.15 37.31 20.95
N ARG A 538 21.37 37.57 20.46
CA ARG A 538 21.70 38.74 19.65
C ARG A 538 22.07 38.32 18.23
N THR A 539 21.37 38.84 17.23
CA THR A 539 21.79 38.69 15.83
C THR A 539 23.12 39.42 15.60
N ILE A 540 23.92 39.01 14.62
CA ILE A 540 25.25 39.61 14.39
C ILE A 540 25.15 40.82 13.46
N ASN A 541 24.34 40.74 12.41
CA ASN A 541 24.19 41.82 11.44
C ASN A 541 22.77 41.95 10.87
N PRO A 542 22.02 43.02 11.23
CA PRO A 542 22.34 44.06 12.21
C PRO A 542 22.26 43.52 13.66
N PRO A 543 22.99 44.08 14.62
CA PRO A 543 22.98 43.59 15.99
C PRO A 543 21.70 43.96 16.73
N VAL A 544 20.78 42.99 16.83
CA VAL A 544 19.49 43.14 17.53
C VAL A 544 19.39 42.02 18.56
N ALA A 545 19.11 42.39 19.82
CA ALA A 545 18.90 41.43 20.90
C ALA A 545 17.41 41.27 21.20
N SER A 546 16.97 40.01 21.31
CA SER A 546 15.58 39.65 21.58
C SER A 546 15.51 38.24 22.13
N TYR A 547 14.40 37.92 22.79
CA TYR A 547 14.01 36.53 23.01
C TYR A 547 13.57 35.92 21.68
N GLN A 548 14.04 34.72 21.38
CA GLN A 548 13.66 33.95 20.20
C GLN A 548 13.35 32.52 20.63
N PRO A 549 12.31 31.88 20.07
CA PRO A 549 12.12 30.46 20.27
C PRO A 549 13.29 29.70 19.65
N ILE A 550 13.71 28.62 20.30
CA ILE A 550 14.69 27.69 19.78
C ILE A 550 14.13 26.27 19.87
N ARG A 551 14.31 25.49 18.81
CA ARG A 551 14.07 24.04 18.79
C ARG A 551 15.17 23.38 17.97
N GLY A 552 15.54 22.16 18.32
CA GLY A 552 16.49 21.41 17.52
C GLY A 552 16.72 19.99 17.99
N GLU A 553 17.47 19.27 17.18
CA GLU A 553 17.94 17.92 17.43
C GLU A 553 19.43 17.82 17.08
N ILE A 554 20.21 17.14 17.91
CA ILE A 554 21.59 16.74 17.63
C ILE A 554 21.62 15.22 17.61
N LEU A 555 22.04 14.63 16.48
CA LEU A 555 22.28 13.20 16.31
C LEU A 555 23.72 13.01 15.85
N THR A 556 24.53 12.22 16.57
CA THR A 556 25.93 11.99 16.19
C THR A 556 26.47 10.69 16.77
N LYS A 557 27.40 10.02 16.07
CA LYS A 557 28.03 8.79 16.54
C LYS A 557 29.19 9.06 17.50
N LYS A 558 29.46 8.09 18.36
CA LYS A 558 30.65 8.08 19.23
C LYS A 558 31.95 7.73 18.51
#